data_AF-A0A377CC19-F1
#
_entry.id   AF-A0A377CC19-F1
#
_cell.length_a   1.000
_cell.length_b   1.000
_cell.length_c   1.000
_cell.angle_alpha   90.00
_cell.angle_beta   90.00
_cell.angle_gamma   90.00
#
_symmetry.space_group_name_H-M   'P 1'
#
loop_
_entity.id
_entity.type
_entity.pdbx_description
1 polymer ?
#
loop_
_entity_poly.entity_id
_entity_poly.type
_entity_poly.pdbx_seq_one_letter_code
_entity_poly.pdbx_strand_id
1 'polypeptide(L)'
;MPLGYLRSYAFTAIDVWQDMLLGPAWSTPLALERAGLTMSDLTLIDMHEAFAAQTLANIQLLGSERFARDVLGRAHATGEVDDSKFNVLGGSIAYGHPFAATGARMITQTLHELRRRGGGFGLVTACAAGGLGAAMVVEAE
;
A
#
# COMPACT_ATOMS: atom_id res chain seq x y z
N MET A 1 16.89 11.65 16.90
CA MET A 1 16.55 10.31 16.37
C MET A 1 15.86 10.45 15.03
N PRO A 2 16.08 9.55 14.06
CA PRO A 2 15.33 9.54 12.80
C PRO A 2 13.83 9.38 13.05
N LEU A 3 13.00 9.86 12.12
CA LEU A 3 11.54 9.67 12.19
C LEU A 3 11.14 8.21 11.92
N GLY A 4 11.91 7.50 11.11
CA GLY A 4 11.74 6.09 10.79
C GLY A 4 12.68 5.65 9.66
N TYR A 5 12.50 4.42 9.20
CA TYR A 5 13.34 3.77 8.19
C TYR A 5 12.51 3.29 7.00
N LEU A 6 13.08 3.35 5.81
CA LEU A 6 12.55 2.66 4.64
C LEU A 6 13.14 1.25 4.62
N ARG A 7 12.29 0.22 4.74
CA ARG A 7 12.73 -1.19 4.79
C ARG A 7 12.73 -1.85 3.42
N SER A 8 11.71 -1.59 2.61
CA SER A 8 11.65 -2.07 1.25
C SER A 8 10.78 -1.17 0.38
N TYR A 9 10.88 -1.34 -0.94
CA TYR A 9 9.98 -0.71 -1.89
C TYR A 9 9.84 -1.58 -3.14
N ALA A 10 8.76 -1.36 -3.88
CA ALA A 10 8.53 -1.93 -5.19
C ALA A 10 7.81 -0.94 -6.09
N PHE A 11 8.21 -0.93 -7.36
CA PHE A 11 7.50 -0.28 -8.45
C PHE A 11 7.06 -1.35 -9.45
N THR A 12 5.85 -1.22 -9.97
CA THR A 12 5.26 -2.14 -10.94
C THR A 12 4.62 -1.35 -12.07
N ALA A 13 4.47 -2.02 -13.21
CA ALA A 13 3.73 -1.54 -14.36
C ALA A 13 2.70 -2.61 -14.78
N ILE A 14 1.51 -2.16 -15.12
CA ILE A 14 0.36 -2.96 -15.58
C ILE A 14 -0.27 -2.31 -16.81
N ASP A 15 -1.22 -3.02 -17.43
CA ASP A 15 -1.91 -2.52 -18.61
C ASP A 15 -2.72 -1.24 -18.32
N VAL A 16 -2.64 -0.27 -19.24
CA VAL A 16 -3.31 1.02 -19.10
C VAL A 16 -4.77 1.02 -19.55
N TRP A 17 -5.20 -0.02 -20.28
CA TRP A 17 -6.53 -0.06 -20.90
C TRP A 17 -7.58 -0.69 -20.00
N GLN A 18 -7.22 -1.70 -19.20
CA GLN A 18 -8.18 -2.42 -18.34
C GLN A 18 -8.00 -2.09 -16.85
N ASP A 19 -6.77 -2.17 -16.34
CA ASP A 19 -6.53 -2.27 -14.90
C ASP A 19 -5.69 -1.11 -14.34
N MET A 20 -5.57 -0.01 -15.07
CA MET A 20 -4.58 1.07 -14.84
C MET A 20 -4.40 1.50 -13.38
N LEU A 21 -5.46 1.50 -12.58
CA LEU A 21 -5.46 1.98 -11.19
C LEU A 21 -5.26 0.87 -10.14
N LEU A 22 -5.00 -0.36 -10.56
CA LEU A 22 -4.83 -1.53 -9.69
C LEU A 22 -3.37 -1.82 -9.34
N GLY A 23 -2.45 -0.89 -9.65
CA GLY A 23 -1.03 -1.01 -9.35
C GLY A 23 -0.68 -1.52 -7.94
N PRO A 24 -1.33 -1.05 -6.85
CA PRO A 24 -1.12 -1.55 -5.49
C PRO A 24 -1.25 -3.07 -5.33
N ALA A 25 -2.16 -3.71 -6.06
CA ALA A 25 -2.35 -5.17 -6.02
C ALA A 25 -1.12 -5.95 -6.53
N TRP A 26 -0.28 -5.33 -7.36
CA TRP A 26 0.99 -5.92 -7.84
C TRP A 26 2.20 -5.45 -7.01
N SER A 27 2.26 -4.17 -6.63
CA SER A 27 3.44 -3.63 -5.93
C SER A 27 3.52 -4.08 -4.47
N THR A 28 2.39 -4.19 -3.78
CA THR A 28 2.31 -4.56 -2.37
C THR A 28 2.95 -5.92 -2.04
N PRO A 29 2.58 -7.04 -2.70
CA PRO A 29 3.19 -8.34 -2.41
C PRO A 29 4.71 -8.33 -2.61
N LEU A 30 5.22 -7.61 -3.61
CA LEU A 30 6.66 -7.49 -3.86
C LEU A 30 7.38 -6.71 -2.75
N ALA A 31 6.79 -5.60 -2.28
CA ALA A 31 7.38 -4.81 -1.20
C ALA A 31 7.40 -5.61 0.12
N LEU A 32 6.31 -6.30 0.45
CA LEU A 32 6.23 -7.14 1.65
C LEU A 32 7.22 -8.29 1.62
N GLU A 33 7.31 -9.01 0.49
CA GLU A 33 8.26 -10.11 0.30
C GLU A 33 9.72 -9.63 0.47
N ARG A 34 10.07 -8.48 -0.11
CA ARG A 34 11.41 -7.88 0.04
C ARG A 34 11.72 -7.45 1.48
N ALA A 35 10.70 -7.15 2.28
CA ALA A 35 10.85 -6.85 3.70
C ALA A 35 10.83 -8.12 4.58
N GLY A 36 10.48 -9.29 4.02
CA GLY A 36 10.25 -10.51 4.79
C GLY A 36 9.02 -10.42 5.70
N LEU A 37 8.00 -9.64 5.31
CA LEU A 37 6.80 -9.39 6.11
C LEU A 37 5.54 -9.88 5.39
N THR A 38 4.47 -10.00 6.16
CA THR A 38 3.11 -10.29 5.72
C THR A 38 2.16 -9.16 6.11
N MET A 39 0.93 -9.18 5.57
CA MET A 39 -0.10 -8.19 5.95
C MET A 39 -0.38 -8.18 7.47
N SER A 40 -0.26 -9.33 8.16
CA SER A 40 -0.47 -9.42 9.61
C SER A 40 0.61 -8.72 10.45
N ASP A 41 1.82 -8.56 9.92
CA ASP A 41 2.92 -7.90 10.63
C ASP A 41 2.79 -6.36 10.62
N LEU A 42 1.92 -5.82 9.77
CA LEU A 42 1.71 -4.38 9.64
C LEU A 42 0.88 -3.84 10.81
N THR A 43 1.36 -2.73 11.37
CA THR A 43 0.60 -1.91 12.32
C THR A 43 -0.35 -0.96 11.58
N LEU A 44 0.06 -0.45 10.41
CA LEU A 44 -0.72 0.48 9.59
C LEU A 44 -0.61 0.15 8.10
N ILE A 45 -1.68 0.46 7.37
CA ILE A 45 -1.75 0.42 5.92
C ILE A 45 -2.27 1.77 5.44
N ASP A 46 -1.46 2.53 4.70
CA ASP A 46 -1.84 3.80 4.08
C ASP A 46 -1.82 3.62 2.54
N MET A 47 -3.00 3.59 1.93
CA MET A 47 -3.19 3.47 0.49
C MET A 47 -3.69 4.78 -0.11
N HIS A 48 -3.09 5.19 -1.23
CA HIS A 48 -3.54 6.33 -1.99
C HIS A 48 -4.98 6.10 -2.49
N GLU A 49 -5.92 6.89 -2.00
CA GLU A 49 -7.32 6.84 -2.39
C GLU A 49 -7.57 7.75 -3.58
N ALA A 50 -7.22 7.30 -4.79
CA ALA A 50 -7.54 8.05 -6.00
C ALA A 50 -9.05 8.12 -6.20
N PHE A 51 -9.73 7.00 -5.97
CA PHE A 51 -11.19 6.87 -5.98
C PHE A 51 -11.61 5.77 -5.00
N ALA A 52 -12.79 5.87 -4.40
CA ALA A 52 -13.31 4.81 -3.52
C ALA A 52 -13.39 3.44 -4.23
N ALA A 53 -13.84 3.42 -5.48
CA ALA A 53 -13.89 2.19 -6.29
C ALA A 53 -12.50 1.59 -6.54
N GLN A 54 -11.50 2.43 -6.79
CA GLN A 54 -10.10 1.98 -6.96
C GLN A 54 -9.58 1.36 -5.66
N THR A 55 -9.80 2.02 -4.52
CA THR A 55 -9.36 1.53 -3.22
C THR A 55 -9.98 0.19 -2.89
N LEU A 56 -11.32 0.09 -2.96
CA LEU A 56 -12.05 -1.13 -2.65
C LEU A 56 -11.69 -2.29 -3.59
N ALA A 57 -11.49 -2.01 -4.88
CA ALA A 57 -11.04 -3.02 -5.84
C ALA A 57 -9.64 -3.55 -5.49
N ASN A 58 -8.69 -2.67 -5.13
CA ASN A 58 -7.36 -3.11 -4.70
C ASN A 58 -7.42 -3.95 -3.42
N ILE A 59 -8.21 -3.54 -2.43
CA ILE A 59 -8.42 -4.32 -1.19
C ILE A 59 -8.93 -5.73 -1.51
N GLN A 60 -9.95 -5.84 -2.37
CA GLN A 60 -10.48 -7.15 -2.79
C GLN A 60 -9.43 -8.01 -3.51
N LEU A 61 -8.60 -7.40 -4.37
CA LEU A 61 -7.55 -8.15 -5.08
C LEU A 61 -6.43 -8.62 -4.14
N LEU A 62 -6.07 -7.84 -3.12
CA LEU A 62 -5.05 -8.23 -2.13
C LEU A 62 -5.47 -9.48 -1.34
N GLY A 63 -6.76 -9.62 -1.02
CA GLY A 63 -7.34 -10.81 -0.38
C GLY A 63 -7.74 -11.94 -1.34
N SER A 64 -7.65 -11.73 -2.66
CA SER A 64 -8.16 -12.70 -3.64
C SER A 64 -7.15 -13.81 -3.95
N GLU A 65 -7.45 -15.01 -3.44
CA GLU A 65 -6.76 -16.26 -3.78
C GLU A 65 -6.73 -16.55 -5.28
N ARG A 66 -7.81 -16.23 -6.00
CA ARG A 66 -7.89 -16.42 -7.44
C ARG A 66 -6.94 -15.47 -8.17
N PHE A 67 -6.94 -14.19 -7.80
CA PHE A 67 -6.06 -13.20 -8.41
C PHE A 67 -4.59 -13.55 -8.19
N ALA A 68 -4.23 -13.96 -6.97
CA ALA A 68 -2.88 -14.39 -6.66
C ALA A 68 -2.40 -15.53 -7.56
N ARG A 69 -3.20 -16.58 -7.74
CA ARG A 69 -2.82 -17.73 -8.58
C ARG A 69 -2.85 -17.40 -10.07
N ASP A 70 -3.96 -16.85 -10.55
CA ASP A 70 -4.23 -16.72 -11.98
C ASP A 70 -3.47 -15.54 -12.61
N VAL A 71 -3.17 -14.50 -11.83
CA VAL A 71 -2.58 -13.25 -12.34
C VAL A 71 -1.18 -12.99 -11.79
N LEU A 72 -0.97 -13.17 -10.47
CA LEU A 72 0.33 -12.91 -9.87
C LEU A 72 1.28 -14.12 -9.92
N GLY A 73 0.78 -15.32 -10.23
CA GLY A 73 1.55 -16.56 -10.17
C GLY A 73 2.01 -16.92 -8.75
N ARG A 74 1.31 -16.44 -7.72
CA ARG A 74 1.60 -16.69 -6.29
C ARG A 74 0.67 -17.77 -5.76
N ALA A 75 1.16 -18.57 -4.82
CA ALA A 75 0.40 -19.70 -4.26
C ALA A 75 -0.82 -19.26 -3.43
N HIS A 76 -0.70 -18.12 -2.74
CA HIS A 76 -1.70 -17.58 -1.82
C HIS A 76 -1.92 -16.09 -2.04
N ALA A 77 -3.07 -15.59 -1.61
CA ALA A 77 -3.39 -14.17 -1.56
C ALA A 77 -2.29 -13.36 -0.86
N THR A 78 -2.19 -12.07 -1.19
CA THR A 78 -1.25 -11.18 -0.47
C THR A 78 -1.65 -11.05 0.99
N GLY A 79 -2.95 -11.00 1.26
CA GLY A 79 -3.54 -11.03 2.58
C GLY A 79 -4.73 -10.09 2.71
N GLU A 80 -5.61 -10.39 3.64
CA GLU A 80 -6.74 -9.53 4.00
C GLU A 80 -6.25 -8.20 4.57
N VAL A 81 -6.97 -7.13 4.24
CA VAL A 81 -6.72 -5.79 4.79
C VAL A 81 -7.55 -5.62 6.05
N ASP A 82 -6.89 -5.36 7.17
CA ASP A 82 -7.57 -5.05 8.43
C ASP A 82 -8.06 -3.59 8.41
N ASP A 83 -9.38 -3.40 8.34
CA ASP A 83 -10.03 -2.08 8.33
C ASP A 83 -9.62 -1.21 9.52
N SER A 84 -9.27 -1.80 10.67
CA SER A 84 -8.83 -1.05 11.86
C SER A 84 -7.42 -0.45 11.72
N LYS A 85 -6.67 -0.88 10.69
CA LYS A 85 -5.30 -0.44 10.37
C LYS A 85 -5.23 0.35 9.06
N PHE A 86 -6.29 0.32 8.26
CA PHE A 86 -6.35 0.90 6.92
C PHE A 86 -6.75 2.38 6.95
N ASN A 87 -5.92 3.25 6.39
CA ASN A 87 -6.17 4.69 6.24
C ASN A 87 -6.75 5.37 7.50
N VAL A 88 -6.25 4.99 8.68
CA VAL A 88 -6.83 5.35 10.00
C VAL A 88 -6.87 6.86 10.29
N LEU A 89 -6.05 7.63 9.59
CA LEU A 89 -6.03 9.10 9.68
C LEU A 89 -6.82 9.78 8.56
N GLY A 90 -7.44 9.03 7.65
CA GLY A 90 -7.98 9.54 6.39
C GLY A 90 -6.94 9.59 5.28
N GLY A 91 -7.41 9.59 4.04
CA GLY A 91 -6.58 9.56 2.85
C GLY A 91 -6.91 10.64 1.83
N SER A 92 -6.49 10.40 0.59
CA SER A 92 -6.54 11.39 -0.49
C SER A 92 -7.96 11.75 -0.94
N ILE A 93 -8.95 10.91 -0.68
CA ILE A 93 -10.35 11.26 -0.98
C ILE A 93 -10.85 12.38 -0.06
N ALA A 94 -10.34 12.44 1.17
CA ALA A 94 -10.71 13.44 2.18
C ALA A 94 -9.81 14.68 2.12
N TYR A 95 -8.51 14.50 1.97
CA TYR A 95 -7.53 15.59 2.00
C TYR A 95 -7.25 16.23 0.64
N GLY A 96 -7.50 15.49 -0.44
CA GLY A 96 -7.08 15.83 -1.79
C GLY A 96 -5.79 15.15 -2.22
N HIS A 97 -5.53 15.24 -3.54
CA HIS A 97 -4.41 14.61 -4.22
C HIS A 97 -3.64 15.61 -5.09
N PRO A 98 -2.72 16.41 -4.49
CA PRO A 98 -1.72 17.12 -5.27
C PRO A 98 -0.70 16.11 -5.81
N PHE A 99 -0.67 15.98 -7.15
CA PHE A 99 0.21 15.06 -7.86
C PHE A 99 1.67 15.22 -7.41
N ALA A 100 2.37 14.08 -7.29
CA ALA A 100 3.73 13.93 -6.76
C ALA A 100 3.96 14.34 -5.28
N ALA A 101 3.15 15.22 -4.70
CA ALA A 101 3.26 15.61 -3.29
C ALA A 101 2.59 14.61 -2.34
N THR A 102 1.52 13.93 -2.78
CA THR A 102 0.77 12.96 -1.93
C THR A 102 1.63 11.83 -1.39
N GLY A 103 2.60 11.31 -2.16
CA GLY A 103 3.47 10.23 -1.68
C GLY A 103 4.29 10.63 -0.45
N ALA A 104 4.87 11.85 -0.46
CA ALA A 104 5.61 12.37 0.68
C ALA A 104 4.70 12.59 1.91
N ARG A 105 3.46 13.07 1.69
CA ARG A 105 2.45 13.18 2.75
C ARG A 105 2.17 11.82 3.38
N MET A 106 1.90 10.79 2.59
CA MET A 106 1.57 9.44 3.08
C MET A 106 2.69 8.83 3.92
N ILE A 107 3.93 8.90 3.43
CA ILE A 107 5.10 8.39 4.16
C ILE A 107 5.23 9.11 5.50
N THR A 108 5.16 10.44 5.49
CA THR A 108 5.28 11.26 6.70
C THR A 108 4.16 10.98 7.69
N GLN A 109 2.91 10.92 7.19
CA GLN A 109 1.72 10.59 7.98
C GLN A 109 1.85 9.22 8.65
N THR A 110 2.20 8.19 7.88
CA THR A 110 2.34 6.82 8.38
C THR A 110 3.40 6.74 9.46
N LEU A 111 4.60 7.29 9.25
CA LEU A 111 5.67 7.27 10.24
C LEU A 111 5.29 7.99 11.54
N HIS A 112 4.62 9.14 11.45
CA HIS A 112 4.16 9.86 12.64
C HIS A 112 3.12 9.05 13.42
N GLU A 113 2.21 8.37 12.75
CA GLU A 113 1.18 7.56 13.42
C GLU A 113 1.75 6.27 14.01
N LEU A 114 2.69 5.60 13.33
CA LEU A 114 3.43 4.47 13.90
C LEU A 114 4.10 4.89 15.21
N ARG A 115 4.81 6.01 15.22
CA ARG A 115 5.47 6.51 16.43
C ARG A 115 4.49 6.85 17.55
N ARG A 116 3.32 7.41 17.22
CA ARG A 116 2.25 7.65 18.21
C ARG A 116 1.72 6.35 18.82
N ARG A 117 1.79 5.24 18.09
CA ARG A 117 1.38 3.89 18.52
C ARG A 117 2.50 3.08 19.17
N GLY A 118 3.70 3.65 19.32
CA GLY A 118 4.85 2.97 19.92
C GLY A 118 5.69 2.15 18.93
N GLY A 119 5.60 2.43 17.64
CA GLY A 119 6.46 1.85 16.60
C GLY A 119 5.79 0.76 15.74
N GLY A 120 6.62 -0.01 15.05
CA GLY A 120 6.24 -1.11 14.17
C GLY A 120 6.28 -0.77 12.68
N PHE A 121 5.67 -1.63 11.88
CA PHE A 121 5.74 -1.56 10.41
C PHE A 121 4.49 -0.91 9.80
N GLY A 122 4.70 -0.09 8.77
CA GLY A 122 3.65 0.50 7.97
C GLY A 122 3.84 0.20 6.49
N LEU A 123 2.75 -0.07 5.79
CA LEU A 123 2.71 -0.15 4.33
C LEU A 123 2.19 1.17 3.76
N VAL A 124 2.93 1.77 2.84
CA VAL A 124 2.48 2.92 2.04
C VAL A 124 2.39 2.49 0.58
N THR A 125 1.20 2.56 -0.03
CA THR A 125 1.00 2.03 -1.40
C THR A 125 0.13 2.94 -2.25
N ALA A 126 0.44 3.07 -3.54
CA ALA A 126 -0.24 4.00 -4.42
C ALA A 126 -0.37 3.48 -5.85
N CYS A 127 -1.54 3.73 -6.45
CA CYS A 127 -1.71 3.70 -7.89
C CYS A 127 -1.23 5.03 -8.50
N ALA A 128 -0.79 4.98 -9.75
CA ALA A 128 -0.44 6.16 -10.53
C ALA A 128 -0.89 6.01 -11.98
N ALA A 129 -1.16 7.14 -12.63
CA ALA A 129 -1.43 7.19 -14.05
C ALA A 129 -0.28 6.56 -14.86
N GLY A 130 -0.60 6.04 -16.05
CA GLY A 130 0.35 5.27 -16.86
C GLY A 130 0.45 3.81 -16.46
N GLY A 131 -0.49 3.30 -15.66
CA GLY A 131 -0.54 1.89 -15.26
C GLY A 131 0.56 1.54 -14.27
N LEU A 132 0.92 2.48 -13.38
CA LEU A 132 2.03 2.30 -12.45
C LEU A 132 1.51 2.03 -11.04
N GLY A 133 2.21 1.16 -10.32
CA GLY A 133 2.02 0.88 -8.91
C GLY A 133 3.29 1.14 -8.12
N ALA A 134 3.16 1.68 -6.92
CA ALA A 134 4.26 1.83 -5.98
C ALA A 134 3.83 1.29 -4.61
N ALA A 135 4.75 0.64 -3.90
CA ALA A 135 4.56 0.25 -2.50
C ALA A 135 5.89 0.43 -1.75
N MET A 136 5.80 0.82 -0.49
CA MET A 136 6.94 0.96 0.42
C MET A 136 6.57 0.38 1.79
N VAL A 137 7.50 -0.37 2.38
CA VAL A 137 7.43 -0.73 3.80
C VAL A 137 8.30 0.25 4.56
N VAL A 138 7.70 0.92 5.54
CA VAL A 138 8.38 1.81 6.47
C VAL A 138 8.33 1.25 7.89
N GLU A 139 9.27 1.64 8.73
CA GLU A 139 9.32 1.25 10.14
C GLU A 139 9.58 2.47 11.02
N ALA A 140 8.92 2.53 12.18
CA ALA A 140 9.28 3.42 13.27
C ALA A 140 9.61 2.59 14.53
N GLU A 141 10.60 3.05 15.29
CA GLU A 141 11.02 2.49 16.58
C GLU A 141 10.45 3.31 17.75
#